data_AF-A0A1M6WSN3-F1
#
_entry.id   AF-A0A1M6WSN3-F1
#
_cell.length_a   1.000
_cell.length_b   1.000
_cell.length_c   1.000
_cell.angle_alpha   90.00
_cell.angle_beta   90.00
_cell.angle_gamma   90.00
#
_symmetry.space_group_name_H-M   'P 1'
#
loop_
_entity.id
_entity.type
_entity.pdbx_description
1 polymer ?
#
loop_
_entity_poly.entity_id
_entity_poly.type
_entity_poly.pdbx_seq_one_letter_code
_entity_poly.pdbx_strand_id
1 'polypeptide(L)'
;MVDIETHRVIDLIPSREGNDVVEWLKTYPNLKIVSRDGSITYHNAIKIAHPEAIQVSDRFHLLKNLTSYCKEFLMNYFKARVPIKVPEKPKVDVAATSEASLTNKKLTLEEK
;
A
#
# COMPACT_ATOMS: atom_id res chain seq x y z
N MET A 1 -24.13 -1.77 10.52
CA MET A 1 -24.40 -1.26 9.16
C MET A 1 -24.29 0.24 9.17
N VAL A 2 -23.70 0.79 8.12
CA VAL A 2 -23.53 2.23 7.92
C VAL A 2 -24.23 2.57 6.61
N ASP A 3 -25.00 3.64 6.61
CA ASP A 3 -25.60 4.18 5.40
C ASP A 3 -24.51 4.79 4.52
N ILE A 4 -24.43 4.37 3.25
CA ILE A 4 -23.34 4.76 2.35
C ILE A 4 -23.45 6.21 1.87
N GLU A 5 -24.65 6.80 1.84
CA GLU A 5 -24.87 8.16 1.36
C GLU A 5 -24.63 9.18 2.47
N THR A 6 -25.17 8.90 3.66
CA THR A 6 -25.15 9.80 4.81
C THR A 6 -23.96 9.56 5.74
N HIS A 7 -23.23 8.45 5.56
CA HIS A 7 -22.14 8.01 6.42
C HIS A 7 -22.53 7.84 7.90
N ARG A 8 -23.82 7.65 8.19
CA ARG A 8 -24.31 7.45 9.56
C ARG A 8 -24.35 5.97 9.90
N VAL A 9 -23.98 5.66 11.13
CA VAL A 9 -24.19 4.33 11.70
C VAL A 9 -25.68 4.11 11.81
N ILE A 10 -26.19 3.09 11.12
CA ILE A 10 -27.58 2.66 11.25
C ILE A 10 -27.73 1.82 12.51
N ASP A 11 -26.86 0.82 12.66
CA ASP A 11 -26.94 -0.13 13.78
C ASP A 11 -25.65 -0.96 13.91
N LEU A 12 -25.41 -1.55 15.08
CA LEU A 12 -24.27 -2.43 15.38
C LEU A 12 -24.76 -3.73 16.04
N ILE A 13 -24.60 -4.83 15.33
CA ILE A 13 -24.90 -6.16 15.85
C ILE A 13 -23.75 -6.67 16.75
N PRO A 14 -24.04 -7.20 17.96
CA PRO A 14 -23.02 -7.75 18.86
C PRO A 14 -22.64 -9.21 18.53
N SER A 15 -22.65 -9.59 17.26
CA SER A 15 -22.30 -10.94 16.80
C SER A 15 -21.68 -10.89 15.40
N ARG A 16 -20.86 -11.89 15.08
CA ARG A 16 -20.29 -12.12 13.74
C ARG A 16 -20.77 -13.43 13.12
N GLU A 17 -21.61 -14.17 13.82
CA GLU A 17 -22.11 -15.47 13.37
C GLU A 17 -23.08 -15.31 12.22
N GLY A 18 -22.96 -16.17 11.20
CA GLY A 18 -23.70 -16.04 9.96
C GLY A 18 -25.22 -15.99 10.16
N ASN A 19 -25.76 -16.87 11.02
CA ASN A 19 -27.20 -16.94 11.28
C ASN A 19 -27.72 -15.68 12.00
N ASP A 20 -26.97 -15.17 12.98
CA ASP A 20 -27.34 -13.95 13.69
C ASP A 20 -27.38 -12.75 12.74
N VAL A 21 -26.40 -12.69 11.83
CA VAL A 21 -26.33 -11.64 10.82
C VAL A 21 -27.47 -11.77 9.80
N VAL A 22 -27.84 -12.98 9.40
CA VAL A 22 -29.01 -13.21 8.53
C VAL A 22 -30.27 -12.64 9.17
N GLU A 23 -30.54 -13.00 10.42
CA GLU A 23 -31.77 -12.60 11.09
C GLU A 23 -31.81 -11.09 11.30
N TRP A 24 -30.69 -10.50 11.67
CA TRP A 24 -30.56 -9.05 11.76
C TRP A 24 -30.74 -8.35 10.41
N LEU A 25 -30.17 -8.87 9.31
CA LEU A 25 -30.33 -8.28 7.98
C LEU A 25 -31.79 -8.30 7.51
N LYS A 26 -32.58 -9.33 7.86
CA LYS A 26 -34.01 -9.40 7.50
C LYS A 26 -34.83 -8.26 8.10
N THR A 27 -34.38 -7.64 9.19
CA THR A 27 -35.04 -6.48 9.78
C THR A 27 -34.99 -5.23 8.88
N TYR A 28 -34.17 -5.26 7.81
CA TYR A 28 -34.01 -4.17 6.84
C TYR A 28 -34.48 -4.60 5.43
N PRO A 29 -35.81 -4.69 5.18
CA PRO A 29 -36.38 -5.24 3.93
C PRO A 29 -36.07 -4.41 2.67
N ASN A 30 -35.64 -3.16 2.82
CA ASN A 30 -35.41 -2.23 1.72
C ASN A 30 -33.96 -2.21 1.21
N LEU A 31 -33.11 -3.15 1.66
CA LEU A 31 -31.72 -3.23 1.22
C LEU A 31 -31.61 -3.67 -0.23
N LYS A 32 -31.10 -2.78 -1.09
CA LYS A 32 -30.90 -3.04 -2.53
C LYS A 32 -29.43 -3.24 -2.89
N ILE A 33 -28.54 -2.52 -2.22
CA ILE A 33 -27.10 -2.53 -2.51
C ILE A 33 -26.37 -2.67 -1.18
N VAL A 34 -25.43 -3.61 -1.10
CA VAL A 34 -24.59 -3.81 0.08
C VAL A 34 -23.12 -3.75 -0.32
N SER A 35 -22.42 -2.75 0.20
CA SER A 35 -20.95 -2.69 0.16
C SER A 35 -20.39 -3.50 1.32
N ARG A 36 -19.58 -4.51 1.03
CA ARG A 36 -19.00 -5.40 2.05
C ARG A 36 -17.51 -5.64 1.84
N ASP A 37 -16.88 -6.15 2.89
CA ASP A 37 -15.55 -6.72 2.83
C ASP A 37 -15.54 -8.04 2.04
N GLY A 38 -14.37 -8.66 1.88
CA GLY A 38 -14.22 -9.94 1.21
C GLY A 38 -14.79 -11.17 1.94
N SER A 39 -15.52 -11.00 3.05
CA SER A 39 -15.98 -12.12 3.89
C SER A 39 -17.00 -13.02 3.20
N ILE A 40 -16.73 -14.33 3.22
CA ILE A 40 -17.67 -15.37 2.74
C ILE A 40 -18.89 -15.45 3.65
N THR A 41 -18.71 -15.32 4.96
CA THR A 41 -19.80 -15.38 5.95
C THR A 41 -20.83 -14.29 5.68
N TYR A 42 -20.39 -13.04 5.49
CA TYR A 42 -21.29 -11.94 5.20
C TYR A 42 -21.90 -12.05 3.79
N HIS A 43 -21.13 -12.52 2.80
CA HIS A 43 -21.67 -12.80 1.47
C HIS A 43 -22.89 -13.73 1.52
N ASN A 44 -22.74 -14.86 2.23
CA ASN A 44 -23.79 -15.86 2.37
C ASN A 44 -24.97 -15.30 3.18
N ALA A 45 -24.70 -14.59 4.28
CA ALA A 45 -25.75 -14.01 5.10
C ALA A 45 -26.62 -13.00 4.32
N ILE A 46 -25.98 -12.11 3.55
CA ILE A 46 -26.68 -11.17 2.67
C ILE A 46 -27.47 -11.91 1.60
N LYS A 47 -26.89 -12.95 0.97
CA LYS A 47 -27.57 -13.72 -0.08
C LYS A 47 -28.82 -14.43 0.44
N ILE A 48 -28.80 -14.90 1.69
CA ILE A 48 -29.94 -15.54 2.34
C ILE A 48 -31.00 -14.50 2.73
N ALA A 49 -30.60 -13.39 3.36
CA ALA A 49 -31.54 -12.38 3.84
C ALA A 49 -32.16 -11.55 2.71
N HIS A 50 -31.36 -11.21 1.70
CA HIS A 50 -31.75 -10.36 0.56
C HIS A 50 -31.18 -10.93 -0.75
N PRO A 51 -31.82 -11.94 -1.35
CA PRO A 51 -31.31 -12.63 -2.54
C PRO A 51 -31.09 -11.73 -3.76
N GLU A 52 -31.91 -10.67 -3.85
CA GLU A 52 -31.92 -9.67 -4.92
C GLU A 52 -30.98 -8.48 -4.65
N ALA A 53 -30.38 -8.39 -3.46
CA ALA A 53 -29.46 -7.31 -3.15
C ALA A 53 -28.16 -7.46 -3.93
N ILE A 54 -27.74 -6.38 -4.58
CA ILE A 54 -26.48 -6.29 -5.30
C ILE A 54 -25.36 -6.14 -4.28
N GLN A 55 -24.41 -7.07 -4.29
CA GLN A 55 -23.24 -7.03 -3.41
C GLN A 55 -22.03 -6.44 -4.15
N VAL A 56 -21.42 -5.42 -3.57
CA VAL A 56 -20.21 -4.78 -4.11
C VAL A 56 -19.08 -4.84 -3.09
N SER A 57 -17.84 -4.93 -3.57
CA SER A 57 -16.66 -4.83 -2.70
C SER A 57 -16.48 -3.41 -2.21
N ASP A 58 -16.15 -3.25 -0.93
CA ASP A 58 -15.86 -1.92 -0.40
C ASP A 58 -14.58 -1.32 -1.01
N ARG A 59 -14.54 0.02 -1.00
CA ARG A 59 -13.47 0.82 -1.61
C ARG A 59 -12.10 0.54 -0.99
N PHE A 60 -12.05 0.26 0.32
CA PHE A 60 -10.80 0.00 1.01
C PHE A 60 -10.18 -1.30 0.50
N HIS A 61 -10.97 -2.37 0.42
CA HIS A 61 -10.49 -3.67 -0.07
C HIS A 61 -10.11 -3.62 -1.55
N LEU A 62 -10.86 -2.88 -2.39
CA LEU A 62 -10.48 -2.68 -3.79
C LEU A 62 -9.09 -2.04 -3.91
N LEU A 63 -8.85 -0.93 -3.20
CA LEU A 63 -7.56 -0.23 -3.25
C LEU A 63 -6.43 -1.05 -2.61
N LYS A 64 -6.68 -1.67 -1.46
CA LYS A 64 -5.70 -2.54 -0.77
C LYS A 64 -5.27 -3.69 -1.67
N ASN A 65 -6.22 -4.36 -2.31
CA ASN A 65 -5.91 -5.51 -3.16
C ASN A 65 -5.15 -5.06 -4.41
N LEU A 66 -5.61 -3.99 -5.08
CA LEU A 66 -4.91 -3.42 -6.24
C LEU A 66 -3.44 -3.08 -5.90
N THR A 67 -3.23 -2.32 -4.83
CA THR A 67 -1.87 -1.91 -4.42
C THR A 67 -0.99 -3.10 -4.03
N SER A 68 -1.56 -4.12 -3.38
CA SER A 68 -0.84 -5.35 -3.03
C SER A 68 -0.40 -6.10 -4.28
N TYR A 69 -1.28 -6.29 -5.26
CA TYR A 69 -0.96 -6.98 -6.51
C TYR A 69 0.04 -6.18 -7.36
N CYS A 70 -0.09 -4.86 -7.44
CA CYS A 70 0.90 -4.02 -8.11
C CYS A 70 2.27 -4.15 -7.46
N LYS A 71 2.35 -4.16 -6.13
CA LYS A 71 3.62 -4.34 -5.41
C LYS A 71 4.26 -5.68 -5.76
N GLU A 72 3.50 -6.77 -5.67
CA GLU A 72 3.99 -8.12 -6.00
C GLU A 72 4.48 -8.19 -7.44
N PHE A 73 3.70 -7.66 -8.38
CA PHE A 73 4.07 -7.59 -9.79
C PHE A 73 5.40 -6.84 -10.00
N LEU A 74 5.55 -5.65 -9.40
CA LEU A 74 6.76 -4.85 -9.57
C LEU A 74 7.99 -5.54 -8.94
N MET A 75 7.83 -6.19 -7.79
CA MET A 75 8.91 -6.95 -7.17
C MET A 75 9.36 -8.15 -8.02
N ASN A 76 8.42 -8.79 -8.72
CA ASN A 76 8.73 -9.89 -9.64
C ASN A 76 9.30 -9.40 -10.98
N TYR A 77 8.84 -8.24 -11.47
CA TYR A 77 9.23 -7.69 -12.76
C TYR A 77 10.62 -7.04 -12.73
N PHE A 78 10.94 -6.29 -11.68
CA PHE A 78 12.25 -5.66 -11.55
C PHE A 78 13.29 -6.65 -11.04
N LYS A 79 14.42 -6.71 -11.75
CA LYS A 79 15.59 -7.45 -11.26
C LYS A 79 16.09 -6.80 -9.97
N ALA A 80 16.46 -7.62 -8.97
CA ALA A 80 17.03 -7.16 -7.71
C ALA A 80 18.29 -6.28 -7.87
N ARG A 81 18.93 -6.34 -9.05
CA ARG A 81 20.10 -5.52 -9.41
C ARG A 81 19.88 -4.89 -10.77
N VAL A 82 19.89 -3.57 -10.80
CA VAL A 82 19.93 -2.78 -12.04
C VAL A 82 21.37 -2.30 -12.23
N PRO A 83 22.12 -2.80 -13.21
CA PRO A 83 23.46 -2.30 -13.47
C PRO A 83 23.37 -0.88 -14.00
N ILE A 84 23.80 0.09 -13.19
CA ILE A 84 23.96 1.48 -13.65
C ILE A 84 25.28 1.54 -14.40
N LYS A 85 25.22 1.78 -15.71
CA LYS A 85 26.41 2.00 -16.52
C LYS A 85 26.93 3.39 -16.18
N VAL A 86 27.90 3.45 -15.27
CA VAL A 86 28.60 4.71 -14.96
C VAL A 86 29.41 5.09 -16.20
N PRO A 87 29.23 6.31 -16.75
CA PRO A 87 30.07 6.77 -17.84
C PRO A 87 31.52 6.80 -17.35
N GLU A 88 32.44 6.18 -18.11
CA GLU A 88 33.86 6.21 -17.79
C GLU A 88 34.31 7.66 -17.69
N LYS A 89 34.89 8.03 -16.54
CA LYS A 89 35.60 9.31 -16.43
C LYS A 89 36.76 9.27 -17.44
N PRO A 90 36.93 10.30 -18.29
CA PRO A 90 38.10 10.37 -19.16
C PRO A 90 39.35 10.26 -18.29
N LYS A 91 40.26 9.35 -18.66
CA LYS A 91 41.59 9.24 -18.05
C LYS A 91 42.31 10.56 -18.30
N VAL A 92 42.42 11.38 -17.25
CA VAL A 92 43.35 12.49 -17.25
C VAL A 92 44.72 11.86 -17.04
N ASP A 93 45.56 11.92 -18.07
CA ASP A 93 46.95 11.48 -18.01
C ASP A 93 47.67 12.29 -16.93
N VAL A 94 48.05 11.62 -15.83
CA VAL A 94 48.86 12.22 -14.77
C VAL A 94 50.32 12.15 -15.21
N ALA A 95 50.70 13.03 -16.12
CA ALA A 95 52.10 13.31 -16.43
C ALA A 95 52.35 14.81 -16.22
N ALA A 96 53.30 15.12 -15.33
CA ALA A 96 53.68 16.43 -14.80
C ALA A 96 52.64 17.01 -13.81
N THR A 97 52.92 17.22 -12.53
CA THR A 97 54.03 18.07 -12.05
C THR A 97 54.35 17.70 -10.60
N SER A 98 55.47 17.03 -10.38
CA SER A 98 56.08 16.78 -9.07
C SER A 98 56.97 17.95 -8.68
N GLU A 99 56.42 19.05 -8.15
CA GLU A 99 57.31 20.12 -7.63
C GLU A 99 56.76 21.00 -6.48
N ALA A 100 55.50 20.85 -6.05
CA ALA A 100 54.93 21.73 -5.02
C ALA A 100 54.91 21.15 -3.57
N SER A 101 55.76 20.15 -3.26
CA SER A 101 55.70 19.45 -1.94
C SER A 101 56.73 19.91 -0.89
N LEU A 102 57.58 20.92 -1.17
CA LEU A 102 58.66 21.31 -0.24
C LEU A 102 58.46 22.61 0.55
N THR A 103 57.37 23.36 0.36
CA THR A 103 57.24 24.68 1.02
C THR A 103 56.47 24.66 2.36
N ASN A 104 55.69 23.61 2.66
CA ASN A 104 54.78 23.61 3.83
C ASN A 104 55.38 23.10 5.15
N LYS A 105 56.70 22.94 5.27
CA LYS A 105 57.34 22.43 6.51
C LYS A 105 58.03 23.49 7.39
N LYS A 106 57.91 24.79 7.05
CA LYS A 106 58.63 25.87 7.76
C LYS A 106 57.75 26.85 8.56
N LEU A 107 56.47 26.54 8.81
CA LEU A 107 55.52 27.46 9.48
C LEU A 107 54.89 26.91 10.77
N THR A 108 55.49 25.93 11.44
CA THR A 108 54.99 25.42 12.74
C THR A 108 56.00 25.53 13.88
N LEU A 109 56.86 26.55 13.88
CA LEU A 109 57.77 26.87 14.98
C LEU A 109 57.96 28.39 15.04
N GLU A 110 56.92 29.11 15.48
CA GLU A 110 56.97 30.42 16.16
C GLU A 110 55.54 30.90 16.38
N GLU A 111 54.93 30.52 17.51
CA GLU A 111 53.92 31.31 18.26
C GLU A 111 53.41 30.51 19.49
N LYS A 112 54.27 30.44 20.53
CA LYS A 112 54.01 30.63 21.97
C LYS A 112 55.04 29.91 22.84
#